data_AF-A0A7S0ZCF1-F1
#
_entry.id   AF-A0A7S0ZCF1-F1
#
_cell.length_a   1.000
_cell.length_b   1.000
_cell.length_c   1.000
_cell.angle_alpha   90.00
_cell.angle_beta   90.00
_cell.angle_gamma   90.00
#
_symmetry.space_group_name_H-M   'P 1'
#
loop_
_entity.id
_entity.type
_entity.pdbx_description
1 polymer ?
#
loop_
_entity_poly.entity_id
_entity_poly.type
_entity_poly.pdbx_seq_one_letter_code
_entity_poly.pdbx_strand_id
1 'polypeptide(L)'
;NPVDIAWDKPSVHAYSRAVKATLYDSNSDGTLVILTPQAFTDPTQAAIEVADLAPLADKLGKPILTSWMGGEDVQAAQKVLKKAKLPNFAFVDAGVRAFDYMWSYRRILNNLYEVTDAANLGRITGWLDAKLKSRKLIEAVRKDTVSGDEPRPILTYVNAIKVLDAYKLPVLRHKIVKSLDEAILSAADMQYPVEIALFDDKTNALLSASPSPPFREVLSQEQNGKVFYKCRNGEELRNAFSIVNSKSQGDRTGILLRQRPRFEADPASGAFRVLIRSRIHPRVGPLIEVGSSDGILNDFSVALPPLSLPLARQALQRTKVFQSIQNYGRSKPQRSDRELSDLSIKPTHVESATVIQHAHALGRDAAAQLESTVACFSRLVIEQPIYSSELEIQVDPISAVVTRARIEAVAGDVPQSQISRTAIRPFPTEYCSMWAGDSMGTPPVTFRVVRPEDEALVRRFFHRLTPVEGKDGVPDDSLDGREHDRPVEWFKDRVVRLCHGDYSTKLTLIAEARNRESGLLEILGLAHLNLDGTSSAPPSERQSWTAAESNFGVLVLEHDKSPGLRIELLRRILFMARAEGLQYIQTTIHEKNSILLRTCRLLGFDIAEPENSRVPVRMMTRSSRTDAYSL
;
A
#
# COMPACT_ATOMS: atom_id res chain seq x y z
N ASN A 1 3.84 19.35 -22.22
CA ASN A 1 3.70 20.53 -23.10
C ASN A 1 4.61 20.37 -24.29
N PRO A 2 4.11 20.52 -25.53
CA PRO A 2 4.94 20.48 -26.72
C PRO A 2 5.91 21.69 -26.74
N VAL A 3 7.14 21.45 -27.18
CA VAL A 3 8.13 22.51 -27.43
C VAL A 3 8.17 22.75 -28.93
N ASP A 4 7.67 23.91 -29.36
CA ASP A 4 7.71 24.31 -30.77
C ASP A 4 9.08 24.90 -31.09
N ILE A 5 9.76 24.33 -32.08
CA ILE A 5 11.03 24.81 -32.58
C ILE A 5 10.71 25.72 -33.77
N ALA A 6 10.61 27.02 -33.50
CA ALA A 6 10.20 28.02 -34.48
C ALA A 6 10.97 27.90 -35.81
N TRP A 7 10.23 27.86 -36.91
CA TRP A 7 10.73 27.67 -38.29
C TRP A 7 11.43 28.90 -38.86
N ASP A 8 11.27 30.07 -38.22
CA ASP A 8 11.69 31.39 -38.71
C ASP A 8 13.18 31.69 -38.50
N LYS A 9 13.89 30.86 -37.72
CA LYS A 9 15.34 30.99 -37.46
C LYS A 9 16.03 29.64 -37.59
N PRO A 10 16.63 29.32 -38.75
CA PRO A 10 17.38 28.08 -38.94
C PRO A 10 18.62 28.11 -38.05
N SER A 11 18.49 27.55 -36.85
CA SER A 11 19.61 27.30 -35.95
C SER A 11 19.92 25.82 -36.04
N VAL A 12 21.14 25.49 -36.47
CA VAL A 12 21.64 24.12 -36.55
C VAL A 12 21.38 23.40 -35.22
N HIS A 13 21.66 24.09 -34.10
CA HIS A 13 21.54 23.61 -32.72
C HIS A 13 20.14 23.71 -32.08
N ALA A 14 19.09 23.95 -32.84
CA ALA A 14 17.75 24.14 -32.27
C ALA A 14 17.22 22.87 -31.61
N TYR A 15 17.38 21.72 -32.28
CA TYR A 15 16.98 20.41 -31.74
C TYR A 15 17.81 20.03 -30.52
N SER A 16 19.14 20.19 -30.57
CA SER A 16 19.99 19.91 -29.41
C SER A 16 19.60 20.71 -28.17
N ARG A 17 19.35 22.03 -28.32
CA ARG A 17 18.96 22.89 -27.19
C ARG A 17 17.60 22.50 -26.61
N ALA A 18 16.61 22.24 -27.46
CA ALA A 18 15.28 21.85 -27.03
C ALA A 18 15.30 20.51 -26.29
N VAL A 19 15.93 19.48 -26.86
CA VAL A 19 16.03 18.15 -26.24
C VAL A 19 16.85 18.21 -24.95
N LYS A 20 17.93 18.98 -24.92
CA LYS A 20 18.72 19.15 -23.70
C LYS A 20 17.90 19.81 -22.58
N ALA A 21 17.10 20.82 -22.90
CA ALA A 21 16.22 21.46 -21.92
C ALA A 21 15.15 20.50 -21.37
N THR A 22 14.53 19.70 -22.23
CA THR A 22 13.51 18.71 -21.80
C THR A 22 14.10 17.57 -20.99
N LEU A 23 15.36 17.18 -21.24
CA LEU A 23 16.07 16.18 -20.44
C LEU A 23 16.40 16.72 -19.03
N TYR A 24 16.77 18.00 -18.89
CA TYR A 24 17.05 18.58 -17.57
C TYR A 24 15.81 18.97 -16.75
N ASP A 25 14.64 19.11 -17.37
CA ASP A 25 13.39 19.41 -16.65
C ASP A 25 12.99 18.22 -15.74
N SER A 26 12.87 18.48 -14.44
CA SER A 26 12.46 17.48 -13.45
C SER A 26 11.01 17.00 -13.60
N ASN A 27 10.18 17.71 -14.38
CA ASN A 27 8.80 17.31 -14.68
C ASN A 27 8.65 16.49 -15.97
N SER A 28 9.76 16.13 -16.63
CA SER A 28 9.79 15.39 -17.89
C SER A 28 10.53 14.06 -17.71
N ASP A 29 9.85 12.94 -17.96
CA ASP A 29 10.41 11.59 -17.85
C ASP A 29 10.98 11.07 -19.18
N GLY A 30 10.79 11.78 -20.29
CA GLY A 30 11.26 11.38 -21.62
C GLY A 30 10.88 12.39 -22.70
N THR A 31 11.47 12.28 -23.89
CA THR A 31 11.24 13.23 -24.99
C THR A 31 10.92 12.52 -26.30
N LEU A 32 9.82 12.89 -26.96
CA LEU A 32 9.50 12.52 -28.35
C LEU A 32 9.94 13.65 -29.28
N VAL A 33 10.92 13.40 -30.14
CA VAL A 33 11.35 14.36 -31.16
C VAL A 33 10.64 14.04 -32.46
N ILE A 34 9.91 14.99 -32.99
CA ILE A 34 9.15 14.86 -34.24
C ILE A 34 9.82 15.74 -35.28
N LEU A 35 10.17 15.17 -36.43
CA LEU A 35 10.71 15.91 -37.55
C LEU A 35 9.94 15.55 -38.82
N THR A 36 9.47 16.59 -39.51
CA THR A 36 9.02 16.52 -40.91
C THR A 36 9.98 17.34 -41.74
N PRO A 37 10.51 16.84 -42.87
CA PRO A 37 11.35 17.64 -43.76
C PRO A 37 10.63 18.92 -44.16
N GLN A 38 11.30 20.04 -43.94
CA GLN A 38 10.87 21.37 -44.37
C GLN A 38 12.00 21.99 -45.20
N ALA A 39 11.67 22.95 -46.08
CA ALA A 39 12.60 23.50 -47.08
C ALA A 39 13.95 24.01 -46.54
N PHE A 40 14.04 24.34 -45.24
CA PHE A 40 15.24 24.89 -44.61
C PHE A 40 15.81 24.02 -43.47
N THR A 41 15.36 22.77 -43.32
CA THR A 41 15.83 21.85 -42.27
C THR A 41 16.60 20.69 -42.88
N ASP A 42 17.85 20.48 -42.47
CA ASP A 42 18.59 19.25 -42.80
C ASP A 42 18.21 18.14 -41.80
N PRO A 43 17.46 17.11 -42.24
CA PRO A 43 17.01 16.02 -41.36
C PRO A 43 18.17 15.17 -40.84
N THR A 44 19.27 15.07 -41.59
CA THR A 44 20.44 14.28 -41.23
C THR A 44 21.25 15.00 -40.15
N GLN A 45 21.49 16.30 -40.32
CA GLN A 45 22.17 17.10 -39.31
C GLN A 45 21.39 17.14 -38.00
N ALA A 46 20.06 17.32 -38.05
CA ALA A 46 19.21 17.27 -36.86
C ALA A 46 19.27 15.90 -36.15
N ALA A 47 19.34 14.79 -36.90
CA ALA A 47 19.50 13.46 -36.32
C ALA A 47 20.86 13.26 -35.65
N ILE A 48 21.95 13.83 -36.19
CA ILE A 48 23.28 13.80 -35.57
C ILE A 48 23.23 14.51 -34.21
N GLU A 49 22.64 15.70 -34.16
CA GLU A 49 22.56 16.46 -32.90
C GLU A 49 21.76 15.75 -31.80
N VAL A 50 20.66 15.10 -32.17
CA VAL A 50 19.86 14.32 -31.22
C VAL A 50 20.60 13.06 -30.81
N ALA A 51 21.32 12.40 -31.73
CA ALA A 51 22.15 11.24 -31.45
C ALA A 51 23.29 11.57 -30.46
N ASP A 52 23.91 12.74 -30.57
CA ASP A 52 24.97 13.20 -29.66
C ASP A 52 24.47 13.35 -28.20
N LEU A 53 23.16 13.49 -27.99
CA LEU A 53 22.54 13.57 -26.67
C LEU A 53 22.17 12.20 -26.08
N ALA A 54 22.27 11.10 -26.83
CA ALA A 54 21.93 9.76 -26.33
C ALA A 54 22.70 9.36 -25.05
N PRO A 55 24.01 9.61 -24.91
CA PRO A 55 24.73 9.30 -23.67
C PRO A 55 24.25 10.12 -22.45
N LEU A 56 23.81 11.37 -22.69
CA LEU A 56 23.25 12.21 -21.63
C LEU A 56 21.88 11.70 -21.19
N ALA A 57 21.04 11.30 -22.15
CA ALA A 57 19.75 10.69 -21.91
C ALA A 57 19.86 9.40 -21.08
N ASP A 58 20.81 8.52 -21.43
CA ASP A 58 21.10 7.29 -20.68
C ASP A 58 21.56 7.58 -19.25
N LYS A 59 22.45 8.57 -19.07
CA LYS A 59 22.93 8.99 -17.74
C LYS A 59 21.82 9.54 -16.85
N LEU A 60 20.85 10.25 -17.44
CA LEU A 60 19.70 10.80 -16.73
C LEU A 60 18.54 9.79 -16.58
N GLY A 61 18.61 8.64 -17.26
CA GLY A 61 17.55 7.62 -17.26
C GLY A 61 16.28 8.06 -18.00
N LYS A 62 16.37 9.02 -18.93
CA LYS A 62 15.22 9.59 -19.65
C LYS A 62 15.29 9.24 -21.14
N PRO A 63 14.38 8.41 -21.68
CA PRO A 63 14.45 7.99 -23.07
C PRO A 63 14.19 9.14 -24.05
N ILE A 64 14.91 9.10 -25.18
CA ILE A 64 14.61 9.89 -26.38
C ILE A 64 13.98 8.94 -27.41
N LEU A 65 12.75 9.23 -27.82
CA LEU A 65 12.11 8.59 -28.97
C LEU A 65 12.10 9.59 -30.14
N THR A 66 12.15 9.08 -31.35
CA THR A 66 12.21 9.90 -32.56
C THR A 66 11.13 9.50 -33.56
N SER A 67 10.62 10.46 -34.32
CA SER A 67 9.74 10.22 -35.46
C SER A 67 10.13 11.13 -36.62
N TRP A 68 11.03 10.64 -37.47
CA TRP A 68 11.45 11.29 -38.71
C TRP A 68 10.53 10.82 -39.83
N MET A 69 9.59 11.68 -40.19
CA MET A 69 8.54 11.41 -41.17
C MET A 69 8.88 12.09 -42.49
N GLY A 70 9.37 11.34 -43.48
CA GLY A 70 9.77 11.93 -44.77
C GLY A 70 10.21 10.95 -45.86
N GLY A 71 9.89 9.66 -45.71
CA GLY A 71 10.23 8.64 -46.72
C GLY A 71 11.74 8.55 -47.02
N GLU A 72 12.11 8.76 -48.28
CA GLU A 72 13.49 8.65 -48.75
C GLU A 72 14.41 9.75 -48.19
N ASP A 73 13.88 10.98 -48.02
CA ASP A 73 14.65 12.16 -47.58
C ASP A 73 15.25 12.01 -46.16
N VAL A 74 14.67 11.12 -45.35
CA VAL A 74 15.10 10.87 -43.97
C VAL A 74 15.90 9.57 -43.81
N GLN A 75 16.18 8.81 -44.87
CA GLN A 75 16.88 7.51 -44.73
C GLN A 75 18.29 7.66 -44.15
N ALA A 76 19.03 8.70 -44.53
CA ALA A 76 20.35 8.99 -43.98
C ALA A 76 20.25 9.30 -42.47
N ALA A 77 19.29 10.13 -42.08
CA ALA A 77 18.98 10.45 -40.69
C ALA A 77 18.60 9.20 -39.87
N GLN A 78 17.76 8.31 -40.43
CA GLN A 78 17.35 7.06 -39.77
C GLN A 78 18.53 6.13 -39.50
N LYS A 79 19.51 6.05 -40.41
CA LYS A 79 20.75 5.28 -40.19
C LYS A 79 21.57 5.83 -39.02
N VAL A 80 21.66 7.16 -38.89
CA VAL A 80 22.33 7.82 -37.77
C VAL A 80 21.63 7.48 -36.45
N LEU A 81 20.31 7.66 -36.37
CA LEU A 81 19.53 7.36 -35.17
C LEU A 81 19.64 5.89 -34.76
N LYS A 82 19.56 4.97 -35.73
CA LYS A 82 19.72 3.53 -35.49
C LYS A 82 21.10 3.19 -34.94
N LYS A 83 22.17 3.82 -35.45
CA LYS A 83 23.55 3.64 -34.96
C LYS A 83 23.69 4.14 -33.52
N ALA A 84 22.99 5.22 -33.17
CA ALA A 84 22.93 5.76 -31.81
C ALA A 84 21.97 5.00 -30.87
N LYS A 85 21.35 3.89 -31.34
CA LYS A 85 20.34 3.11 -30.61
C LYS A 85 19.09 3.92 -30.20
N LEU A 86 18.77 4.97 -30.95
CA LEU A 86 17.55 5.75 -30.76
C LEU A 86 16.39 5.12 -31.55
N PRO A 87 15.26 4.77 -30.91
CA PRO A 87 14.09 4.26 -31.62
C PRO A 87 13.49 5.35 -32.52
N ASN A 88 13.34 5.05 -33.81
CA ASN A 88 12.68 5.91 -34.78
C ASN A 88 11.39 5.30 -35.31
N PHE A 89 10.27 5.99 -35.15
CA PHE A 89 8.95 5.57 -35.56
C PHE A 89 8.53 6.27 -36.85
N ALA A 90 7.97 5.50 -37.79
CA ALA A 90 7.49 6.03 -39.07
C ALA A 90 6.32 7.04 -38.91
N PHE A 91 5.57 6.94 -37.81
CA PHE A 91 4.46 7.82 -37.49
C PHE A 91 4.48 8.21 -36.01
N VAL A 92 4.05 9.45 -35.73
CA VAL A 92 4.05 10.01 -34.36
C VAL A 92 3.18 9.20 -33.42
N ASP A 93 2.03 8.72 -33.86
CA ASP A 93 1.09 7.93 -33.06
C ASP A 93 1.72 6.63 -32.55
N ALA A 94 2.58 5.98 -33.33
CA ALA A 94 3.35 4.82 -32.91
C ALA A 94 4.39 5.18 -31.83
N GLY A 95 5.05 6.33 -31.95
CA GLY A 95 5.96 6.84 -30.92
C GLY A 95 5.24 7.20 -29.62
N VAL A 96 4.05 7.79 -29.70
CA VAL A 96 3.20 8.07 -28.53
C VAL A 96 2.71 6.77 -27.88
N ARG A 97 2.26 5.78 -28.66
CA ARG A 97 1.91 4.44 -28.13
C ARG A 97 3.09 3.76 -27.45
N ALA A 98 4.30 3.89 -27.99
CA ALA A 98 5.49 3.36 -27.37
C ALA A 98 5.76 4.01 -25.99
N PHE A 99 5.60 5.33 -25.88
CA PHE A 99 5.65 6.02 -24.57
C PHE A 99 4.59 5.50 -23.60
N ASP A 100 3.35 5.31 -24.07
CA ASP A 100 2.27 4.77 -23.24
C ASP A 100 2.56 3.35 -22.76
N TYR A 101 3.13 2.49 -23.61
CA TYR A 101 3.56 1.15 -23.22
C TYR A 101 4.73 1.17 -22.24
N MET A 102 5.73 2.03 -22.43
CA MET A 102 6.85 2.16 -21.50
C MET A 102 6.37 2.65 -20.13
N TRP A 103 5.48 3.65 -20.11
CA TRP A 103 4.87 4.16 -18.89
C TRP A 103 4.00 3.09 -18.21
N SER A 104 3.13 2.42 -18.97
CA SER A 104 2.27 1.36 -18.48
C SER A 104 3.07 0.18 -17.92
N TYR A 105 4.14 -0.22 -18.61
CA TYR A 105 5.04 -1.28 -18.17
C TYR A 105 5.77 -0.90 -16.88
N ARG A 106 6.35 0.31 -16.80
CA ARG A 106 6.99 0.81 -15.57
C ARG A 106 5.99 0.87 -14.42
N ARG A 107 4.76 1.32 -14.67
CA ARG A 107 3.68 1.33 -13.68
C ARG A 107 3.32 -0.08 -13.21
N ILE A 108 3.23 -1.05 -14.11
CA ILE A 108 2.95 -2.45 -13.77
C ILE A 108 4.12 -3.04 -12.94
N LEU A 109 5.37 -2.78 -13.32
CA LEU A 109 6.53 -3.22 -12.56
C LEU A 109 6.58 -2.62 -11.17
N ASN A 110 6.32 -1.31 -11.03
CA ASN A 110 6.23 -0.68 -9.71
C ASN A 110 5.13 -1.38 -8.88
N ASN A 111 3.95 -1.61 -9.45
CA ASN A 111 2.86 -2.32 -8.77
C ASN A 111 3.21 -3.79 -8.40
N LEU A 112 4.04 -4.48 -9.20
CA LEU A 112 4.47 -5.87 -8.96
C LEU A 112 5.49 -5.98 -7.82
N TYR A 113 6.46 -5.07 -7.76
CA TYR A 113 7.56 -5.10 -6.81
C TYR A 113 7.24 -4.42 -5.47
N GLU A 114 6.06 -3.84 -5.32
CA GLU A 114 5.68 -3.07 -4.13
C GLU A 114 4.64 -3.80 -3.29
N VAL A 115 5.11 -4.48 -2.25
CA VAL A 115 4.27 -4.75 -1.07
C VAL A 115 4.15 -3.45 -0.27
N THR A 116 3.00 -3.22 0.38
CA THR A 116 2.81 -2.17 1.38
C THR A 116 4.13 -1.79 2.08
N ASP A 117 4.51 -0.51 1.97
CA ASP A 117 5.51 0.13 2.84
C ASP A 117 5.17 -0.01 4.35
N ALA A 118 4.07 -0.68 4.72
CA ALA A 118 3.83 -1.17 6.07
C ALA A 118 4.95 -2.08 6.61
N ALA A 119 5.75 -2.71 5.73
CA ALA A 119 6.98 -3.41 6.15
C ALA A 119 8.14 -2.43 6.47
N ASN A 120 8.16 -1.24 5.86
CA ASN A 120 9.14 -0.17 6.12
C ASN A 120 8.70 0.81 7.21
N LEU A 121 7.42 0.85 7.57
CA LEU A 121 6.89 1.53 8.75
C LEU A 121 7.21 0.72 10.02
N GLY A 122 8.49 0.75 10.38
CA GLY A 122 9.03 0.58 11.73
C GLY A 122 8.26 -0.34 12.67
N ARG A 123 8.69 -1.61 12.70
CA ARG A 123 8.31 -2.68 13.63
C ARG A 123 6.99 -3.39 13.27
N ILE A 124 7.16 -4.58 12.68
CA ILE A 124 6.15 -5.64 12.56
C ILE A 124 5.32 -5.82 13.87
N THR A 125 5.94 -5.58 15.03
CA THR A 125 5.29 -5.65 16.34
C THR A 125 4.20 -4.58 16.56
N GLY A 126 4.38 -3.36 16.04
CA GLY A 126 3.42 -2.27 16.22
C GLY A 126 2.07 -2.53 15.55
N TRP A 127 2.10 -3.15 14.36
CA TRP A 127 0.90 -3.47 13.59
C TRP A 127 0.12 -4.66 14.15
N LEU A 128 0.82 -5.70 14.63
CA LEU A 128 0.15 -6.83 15.28
C LEU A 128 -0.58 -6.37 16.55
N ASP A 129 0.07 -5.52 17.36
CA ASP A 129 -0.55 -4.92 18.53
C ASP A 129 -1.78 -4.08 18.18
N ALA A 130 -1.69 -3.26 17.12
CA ALA A 130 -2.81 -2.47 16.62
C ALA A 130 -3.99 -3.35 16.17
N LYS A 131 -3.72 -4.42 15.43
CA LYS A 131 -4.70 -5.40 14.96
C LYS A 131 -5.42 -6.06 16.13
N LEU A 132 -4.68 -6.53 17.14
CA LEU A 132 -5.23 -7.23 18.30
C LEU A 132 -6.04 -6.28 19.21
N LYS A 133 -5.55 -5.07 19.47
CA LYS A 133 -6.26 -4.08 20.29
C LYS A 133 -7.58 -3.66 19.64
N SER A 134 -7.54 -3.37 18.34
CA SER A 134 -8.74 -2.97 17.59
C SER A 134 -9.75 -4.10 17.51
N ARG A 135 -9.28 -5.34 17.30
CA ARG A 135 -10.14 -6.52 17.26
C ARG A 135 -10.88 -6.75 18.57
N LYS A 136 -10.18 -6.63 19.71
CA LYS A 136 -10.81 -6.73 21.04
C LYS A 136 -11.93 -5.69 21.24
N LEU A 137 -11.69 -4.44 20.83
CA LEU A 137 -12.70 -3.37 20.93
C LEU A 137 -13.92 -3.66 20.05
N ILE A 138 -13.70 -4.06 18.80
CA ILE A 138 -14.79 -4.34 17.87
C ILE A 138 -15.56 -5.60 18.29
N GLU A 139 -14.88 -6.66 18.72
CA GLU A 139 -15.53 -7.88 19.20
C GLU A 139 -16.37 -7.65 20.46
N ALA A 140 -15.95 -6.76 21.37
CA ALA A 140 -16.76 -6.36 22.52
C ALA A 140 -18.09 -5.75 22.07
N VAL A 141 -18.03 -4.77 21.15
CA VAL A 141 -19.22 -4.13 20.59
C VAL A 141 -20.10 -5.14 19.85
N ARG A 142 -19.51 -6.09 19.10
CA ARG A 142 -20.25 -7.15 18.38
C ARG A 142 -21.02 -8.09 19.31
N LYS A 143 -20.49 -8.40 20.50
CA LYS A 143 -21.13 -9.30 21.47
C LYS A 143 -22.28 -8.62 22.23
N ASP A 144 -22.17 -7.33 22.48
CA ASP A 144 -23.19 -6.59 23.23
C ASP A 144 -24.48 -6.37 22.43
N THR A 145 -24.44 -6.47 21.09
CA THR A 145 -25.58 -6.25 20.18
C THR A 145 -26.40 -7.53 19.88
N VAL A 146 -26.24 -8.60 20.65
CA VAL A 146 -26.88 -9.91 20.38
C VAL A 146 -28.38 -9.94 20.78
N SER A 147 -29.02 -8.82 21.16
CA SER A 147 -30.37 -8.87 21.76
C SER A 147 -31.35 -7.73 21.41
N GLY A 148 -31.37 -7.21 20.18
CA GLY A 148 -32.55 -6.46 19.71
C GLY A 148 -32.33 -5.47 18.56
N ASP A 149 -33.24 -5.53 17.59
CA ASP A 149 -33.67 -4.57 16.54
C ASP A 149 -32.68 -3.74 15.69
N GLU A 150 -31.40 -3.60 16.05
CA GLU A 150 -30.42 -2.97 15.15
C GLU A 150 -29.57 -4.03 14.45
N PRO A 151 -29.68 -4.17 13.11
CA PRO A 151 -29.01 -5.25 12.38
C PRO A 151 -27.48 -5.11 12.35
N ARG A 152 -26.89 -4.00 12.83
CA ARG A 152 -25.44 -3.72 12.77
C ARG A 152 -24.96 -2.80 13.91
N PRO A 153 -24.02 -3.23 14.77
CA PRO A 153 -23.46 -2.37 15.81
C PRO A 153 -22.66 -1.20 15.24
N ILE A 154 -22.92 0.03 15.71
CA ILE A 154 -22.10 1.20 15.39
C ILE A 154 -21.10 1.45 16.53
N LEU A 155 -19.82 1.66 16.18
CA LEU A 155 -18.81 2.03 17.17
C LEU A 155 -19.12 3.42 17.74
N THR A 156 -18.98 3.52 19.06
CA THR A 156 -19.09 4.79 19.79
C THR A 156 -17.89 5.69 19.46
N TYR A 157 -18.01 6.99 19.72
CA TYR A 157 -17.00 7.99 19.34
C TYR A 157 -15.60 7.63 19.87
N VAL A 158 -15.49 7.26 21.16
CA VAL A 158 -14.20 6.92 21.79
C VAL A 158 -13.63 5.62 21.22
N ASN A 159 -14.48 4.62 20.98
CA ASN A 159 -14.02 3.34 20.42
C ASN A 159 -13.56 3.52 18.97
N ALA A 160 -14.28 4.31 18.17
CA ALA A 160 -13.88 4.65 16.81
C ALA A 160 -12.51 5.33 16.80
N ILE A 161 -12.28 6.34 17.63
CA ILE A 161 -10.98 7.03 17.66
C ILE A 161 -9.84 6.12 18.12
N LYS A 162 -10.05 5.29 19.15
CA LYS A 162 -9.04 4.32 19.60
C LYS A 162 -8.63 3.36 18.48
N VAL A 163 -9.61 2.91 17.68
CA VAL A 163 -9.37 2.06 16.52
C VAL A 163 -8.62 2.81 15.42
N LEU A 164 -9.01 4.05 15.11
CA LEU A 164 -8.31 4.88 14.11
C LEU A 164 -6.85 5.17 14.51
N ASP A 165 -6.62 5.55 15.77
CA ASP A 165 -5.28 5.84 16.30
C ASP A 165 -4.37 4.61 16.32
N ALA A 166 -4.93 3.42 16.62
CA ALA A 166 -4.20 2.17 16.52
C ALA A 166 -3.65 1.92 15.10
N TYR A 167 -4.43 2.27 14.07
CA TYR A 167 -4.04 2.18 12.66
C TYR A 167 -3.29 3.42 12.14
N LYS A 168 -2.87 4.34 13.03
CA LYS A 168 -2.14 5.57 12.67
C LYS A 168 -2.92 6.50 11.74
N LEU A 169 -4.25 6.44 11.78
CA LEU A 169 -5.09 7.40 11.08
C LEU A 169 -5.08 8.73 11.84
N PRO A 170 -4.79 9.86 11.17
CA PRO A 170 -4.64 11.16 11.82
C PRO A 170 -5.99 11.64 12.34
N VAL A 171 -6.20 11.60 13.66
CA VAL A 171 -7.43 12.06 14.32
C VAL A 171 -7.21 13.39 15.03
N LEU A 172 -8.26 14.20 15.14
CA LEU A 172 -8.20 15.45 15.91
C LEU A 172 -7.92 15.17 17.40
N ARG A 173 -7.13 16.06 18.01
CA ARG A 173 -6.90 16.04 19.46
C ARG A 173 -8.25 16.20 20.17
N HIS A 174 -8.50 15.34 21.14
CA HIS A 174 -9.73 15.34 21.90
C HIS A 174 -9.46 14.97 23.35
N LYS A 175 -10.34 15.42 24.26
CA LYS A 175 -10.29 15.08 25.68
C LYS A 175 -11.69 15.16 26.27
N ILE A 176 -12.01 14.21 27.13
CA ILE A 176 -13.25 14.24 27.92
C ILE A 176 -12.94 15.02 29.20
N VAL A 177 -13.71 16.06 29.46
CA VAL A 177 -13.54 16.96 30.60
C VAL A 177 -14.80 16.98 31.45
N LYS A 178 -14.64 17.17 32.77
CA LYS A 178 -15.76 17.21 33.72
C LYS A 178 -15.99 18.57 34.36
N SER A 179 -14.97 19.43 34.35
CA SER A 179 -15.05 20.77 34.92
C SER A 179 -14.70 21.83 33.89
N LEU A 180 -15.18 23.05 34.13
CA LEU A 180 -14.87 24.20 33.28
C LEU A 180 -13.36 24.51 33.29
N ASP A 181 -12.71 24.42 34.45
CA ASP A 181 -11.28 24.70 34.58
C ASP A 181 -10.45 23.69 33.79
N GLU A 182 -10.83 22.41 33.81
CA GLU A 182 -10.18 21.39 32.99
C GLU A 182 -10.39 21.66 31.50
N ALA A 183 -11.58 22.10 31.10
CA ALA A 183 -11.88 22.46 29.72
C ALA A 183 -11.00 23.61 29.23
N ILE A 184 -10.79 24.64 30.06
CA ILE A 184 -9.96 25.80 29.71
C ILE A 184 -8.49 25.42 29.58
N LEU A 185 -7.94 24.67 30.54
CA LEU A 185 -6.56 24.19 30.49
C LEU A 185 -6.32 23.32 29.26
N SER A 186 -7.26 22.42 28.98
CA SER A 186 -7.17 21.51 27.83
C SER A 186 -7.32 22.26 26.51
N ALA A 187 -8.18 23.28 26.44
CA ALA A 187 -8.32 24.11 25.25
C ALA A 187 -7.08 24.97 24.98
N ALA A 188 -6.41 25.46 26.03
CA ALA A 188 -5.15 26.18 25.92
C ALA A 188 -4.03 25.28 25.36
N ASP A 189 -3.93 24.03 25.82
CA ASP A 189 -2.99 23.03 25.31
C ASP A 189 -3.30 22.62 23.86
N MET A 190 -4.58 22.43 23.52
CA MET A 190 -5.00 22.10 22.15
C MET A 190 -4.87 23.26 21.16
N GLN A 191 -4.80 24.50 21.66
CA GLN A 191 -4.89 25.75 20.91
C GLN A 191 -6.27 25.95 20.26
N TYR A 192 -6.77 27.19 20.30
CA TYR A 192 -8.02 27.55 19.62
C TYR A 192 -7.84 27.54 18.08
N PRO A 193 -8.90 27.28 17.30
CA PRO A 193 -10.28 27.03 17.73
C PRO A 193 -10.54 25.60 18.23
N VAL A 194 -11.45 25.48 19.20
CA VAL A 194 -11.91 24.20 19.76
C VAL A 194 -13.43 24.07 19.63
N GLU A 195 -13.96 22.88 19.85
CA GLU A 195 -15.38 22.62 19.92
C GLU A 195 -15.74 21.69 21.08
N ILE A 196 -16.96 21.85 21.60
CA ILE A 196 -17.45 21.06 22.71
C ILE A 196 -18.79 20.38 22.41
N ALA A 197 -18.98 19.16 22.92
CA ALA A 197 -20.19 18.38 22.77
C ALA A 197 -20.54 17.64 24.08
N LEU A 198 -21.82 17.34 24.29
CA LEU A 198 -22.27 16.53 25.42
C LEU A 198 -21.87 15.07 25.21
N PHE A 199 -21.30 14.44 26.24
CA PHE A 199 -20.76 13.09 26.18
C PHE A 199 -21.30 12.21 27.31
N ASP A 200 -21.67 10.98 27.01
CA ASP A 200 -22.09 9.99 28.01
C ASP A 200 -20.91 9.06 28.36
N ASP A 201 -20.47 9.15 29.62
CA ASP A 201 -19.35 8.34 30.14
C ASP A 201 -19.66 6.84 30.16
N LYS A 202 -20.95 6.44 30.28
CA LYS A 202 -21.34 5.04 30.36
C LYS A 202 -21.35 4.36 29.00
N THR A 203 -21.99 5.00 28.02
CA THR A 203 -22.09 4.46 26.66
C THR A 203 -20.89 4.84 25.80
N ASN A 204 -19.98 5.69 26.29
CA ASN A 204 -18.86 6.25 25.53
C ASN A 204 -19.29 6.97 24.23
N ALA A 205 -20.52 7.50 24.19
CA ALA A 205 -21.15 8.07 23.00
C ALA A 205 -21.42 9.58 23.14
N LEU A 206 -21.49 10.26 22.00
CA LEU A 206 -21.96 11.65 21.95
C LEU A 206 -23.48 11.66 22.08
N LEU A 207 -24.01 12.47 23.00
CA LEU A 207 -25.45 12.61 23.19
C LEU A 207 -25.98 13.63 22.16
N SER A 208 -26.61 13.13 21.10
CA SER A 208 -27.35 13.93 20.10
C SER A 208 -28.85 13.80 20.34
N ALA A 209 -29.60 14.90 20.13
CA ALA A 209 -31.06 14.90 20.17
C ALA A 209 -31.72 14.40 18.87
N SER A 210 -30.99 13.74 17.95
CA SER A 210 -31.59 13.14 16.75
C SER A 210 -30.91 11.82 16.33
N PRO A 211 -31.68 10.73 16.14
CA PRO A 211 -31.20 9.41 15.71
C PRO A 211 -31.15 9.22 14.17
N SER A 212 -30.99 10.30 13.39
CA SER A 212 -30.97 10.22 11.90
C SER A 212 -29.53 10.25 11.33
N PRO A 213 -29.27 9.58 10.19
CA PRO A 213 -27.92 9.30 9.71
C PRO A 213 -27.17 10.59 9.39
N PRO A 214 -25.92 10.75 9.82
CA PRO A 214 -25.33 12.07 9.90
C PRO A 214 -24.58 12.52 8.65
N PHE A 215 -24.97 12.04 7.48
CA PHE A 215 -24.38 12.44 6.19
C PHE A 215 -25.06 13.67 5.57
N ARG A 216 -26.02 14.29 6.26
CA ARG A 216 -26.61 15.58 5.88
C ARG A 216 -26.82 16.47 7.10
N GLU A 217 -25.86 17.33 7.39
CA GLU A 217 -26.14 18.65 7.98
C GLU A 217 -25.41 19.66 7.09
N VAL A 218 -26.12 20.27 6.13
CA VAL A 218 -26.85 21.53 6.35
C VAL A 218 -25.87 22.58 6.87
N LEU A 219 -25.16 23.18 5.92
CA LEU A 219 -24.66 24.54 6.00
C LEU A 219 -25.85 25.49 6.12
N SER A 220 -26.47 25.63 7.29
CA SER A 220 -27.25 26.82 7.63
C SER A 220 -27.70 26.78 9.08
N GLN A 221 -27.74 27.97 9.67
CA GLN A 221 -28.30 28.30 10.96
C GLN A 221 -29.62 27.57 11.24
N GLU A 222 -29.76 27.01 12.44
CA GLU A 222 -30.98 27.18 13.25
C GLU A 222 -30.78 26.65 14.68
N GLN A 223 -31.64 27.17 15.56
CA GLN A 223 -31.63 27.03 17.00
C GLN A 223 -32.09 25.60 17.39
N ASN A 224 -31.48 25.03 18.44
CA ASN A 224 -31.77 23.69 19.01
C ASN A 224 -31.43 22.47 18.12
N GLY A 225 -30.19 21.96 18.23
CA GLY A 225 -29.83 20.66 17.63
C GLY A 225 -28.33 20.41 17.40
N LYS A 226 -27.45 21.40 17.59
CA LYS A 226 -26.01 21.26 17.33
C LYS A 226 -25.37 20.22 18.25
N VAL A 227 -24.72 19.21 17.66
CA VAL A 227 -23.88 18.23 18.37
C VAL A 227 -22.63 18.89 18.94
N PHE A 228 -22.05 19.88 18.22
CA PHE A 228 -20.85 20.60 18.63
C PHE A 228 -21.05 22.12 18.67
N TYR A 229 -20.57 22.75 19.75
CA TYR A 229 -20.47 24.20 19.91
C TYR A 229 -19.04 24.66 19.59
N LYS A 230 -18.91 25.62 18.67
CA LYS A 230 -17.62 26.15 18.21
C LYS A 230 -17.16 27.27 19.14
N CYS A 231 -15.91 27.21 19.60
CA CYS A 231 -15.31 28.18 20.51
C CYS A 231 -13.98 28.67 19.94
N ARG A 232 -13.87 29.97 19.69
CA ARG A 232 -12.66 30.64 19.16
C ARG A 232 -11.76 31.18 20.25
N ASN A 233 -12.28 31.37 21.45
CA ASN A 233 -11.56 31.90 22.61
C ASN A 233 -12.14 31.34 23.92
N GLY A 234 -11.52 31.71 25.05
CA GLY A 234 -11.92 31.23 26.37
C GLY A 234 -13.28 31.72 26.84
N GLU A 235 -13.74 32.90 26.40
CA GLU A 235 -15.06 33.44 26.77
C GLU A 235 -16.18 32.65 26.09
N GLU A 236 -16.04 32.41 24.78
CA GLU A 236 -16.96 31.56 24.01
C GLU A 236 -17.00 30.14 24.59
N LEU A 237 -15.85 29.60 25.03
CA LEU A 237 -15.78 28.30 25.68
C LEU A 237 -16.56 28.26 26.99
N ARG A 238 -16.45 29.28 27.85
CA ARG A 238 -17.23 29.36 29.10
C ARG A 238 -18.73 29.40 28.84
N ASN A 239 -19.14 30.22 27.87
CA ASN A 239 -20.55 30.34 27.47
C ASN A 239 -21.09 29.04 26.87
N ALA A 240 -20.32 28.38 26.01
CA ALA A 240 -20.71 27.10 25.45
C ALA A 240 -20.79 26.02 26.55
N PHE A 241 -19.83 26.00 27.48
CA PHE A 241 -19.78 25.00 28.55
C PHE A 241 -20.99 25.10 29.46
N SER A 242 -21.45 26.30 29.82
CA SER A 242 -22.67 26.48 30.64
C SER A 242 -23.92 25.98 29.92
N ILE A 243 -24.01 26.21 28.60
CA ILE A 243 -25.12 25.71 27.76
C ILE A 243 -25.10 24.18 27.69
N VAL A 244 -23.94 23.56 27.43
CA VAL A 244 -23.82 22.10 27.33
C VAL A 244 -24.08 21.46 28.69
N ASN A 245 -23.52 22.02 29.75
CA ASN A 245 -23.67 21.49 31.11
C ASN A 245 -25.11 21.64 31.63
N SER A 246 -25.85 22.70 31.25
CA SER A 246 -27.27 22.81 31.62
C SER A 246 -28.16 21.76 30.96
N LYS A 247 -27.70 21.13 29.86
CA LYS A 247 -28.38 20.01 29.19
C LYS A 247 -27.98 18.64 29.75
N SER A 248 -26.99 18.58 30.64
CA SER A 248 -26.62 17.37 31.36
C SER A 248 -27.77 16.92 32.25
N GLN A 249 -28.22 15.67 32.10
CA GLN A 249 -29.14 15.06 33.05
C GLN A 249 -28.35 14.19 34.05
N GLY A 250 -27.90 14.82 35.14
CA GLY A 250 -27.32 14.18 36.32
C GLY A 250 -25.82 13.90 36.26
N ASP A 251 -25.32 13.18 37.28
CA ASP A 251 -23.90 12.93 37.59
C ASP A 251 -23.14 12.04 36.58
N ARG A 252 -23.71 11.80 35.39
CA ARG A 252 -23.32 10.73 34.45
C ARG A 252 -22.80 11.22 33.10
N THR A 253 -22.74 12.53 32.86
CA THR A 253 -22.33 13.08 31.56
C THR A 253 -21.02 13.87 31.68
N GLY A 254 -20.03 13.51 30.87
CA GLY A 254 -18.86 14.34 30.61
C GLY A 254 -19.13 15.33 29.47
N ILE A 255 -18.14 16.18 29.19
CA ILE A 255 -18.12 17.04 28.01
C ILE A 255 -16.93 16.64 27.15
N LEU A 256 -17.17 16.36 25.88
CA LEU A 256 -16.09 16.14 24.92
C LEU A 256 -15.58 17.49 24.44
N LEU A 257 -14.30 17.78 24.67
CA LEU A 257 -13.57 18.87 24.07
C LEU A 257 -12.72 18.33 22.91
N ARG A 258 -12.77 18.99 21.75
CA ARG A 258 -12.02 18.60 20.55
C ARG A 258 -11.42 19.80 19.84
N GLN A 259 -10.23 19.63 19.29
CA GLN A 259 -9.59 20.63 18.44
C GLN A 259 -10.32 20.74 17.09
N ARG A 260 -10.42 21.94 16.51
CA ARG A 260 -10.88 22.10 15.13
C ARG A 260 -9.71 22.22 14.14
N PRO A 261 -9.91 21.79 12.88
CA PRO A 261 -8.97 22.11 11.80
C PRO A 261 -8.73 23.63 11.72
N ARG A 262 -7.48 24.02 11.42
CA ARG A 262 -7.07 25.44 11.42
C ARG A 262 -7.72 26.25 10.31
N PHE A 263 -7.87 25.64 9.14
CA PHE A 263 -8.56 26.24 7.99
C PHE A 263 -10.00 25.76 7.97
N GLU A 264 -10.95 26.58 7.54
CA GLU A 264 -12.25 26.04 7.14
C GLU A 264 -12.11 25.46 5.73
N ALA A 265 -12.85 24.41 5.42
CA ALA A 265 -12.81 23.79 4.10
C ALA A 265 -13.34 24.80 3.05
N ASP A 266 -12.41 25.49 2.43
CA ASP A 266 -12.61 26.44 1.35
C ASP A 266 -11.49 26.22 0.33
N PRO A 267 -11.81 25.87 -0.93
CA PRO A 267 -10.84 25.73 -2.01
C PRO A 267 -9.93 26.96 -2.18
N ALA A 268 -10.41 28.17 -1.86
CA ALA A 268 -9.59 29.39 -1.88
C ALA A 268 -8.49 29.39 -0.82
N SER A 269 -8.70 28.71 0.30
CA SER A 269 -7.70 28.52 1.37
C SER A 269 -6.82 27.28 1.17
N GLY A 270 -7.06 26.49 0.11
CA GLY A 270 -6.38 25.22 -0.13
C GLY A 270 -6.87 24.08 0.76
N ALA A 271 -8.00 24.25 1.45
CA ALA A 271 -8.58 23.24 2.30
C ALA A 271 -9.77 22.56 1.63
N PHE A 272 -9.78 21.23 1.62
CA PHE A 272 -10.76 20.38 0.94
C PHE A 272 -11.33 19.34 1.90
N ARG A 273 -12.60 18.94 1.71
CA ARG A 273 -13.14 17.75 2.37
C ARG A 273 -13.09 16.55 1.43
N VAL A 274 -12.37 15.54 1.88
CA VAL A 274 -12.27 14.25 1.21
C VAL A 274 -13.05 13.23 2.01
N LEU A 275 -13.84 12.43 1.32
CA LEU A 275 -14.62 11.36 1.91
C LEU A 275 -14.03 10.02 1.50
N ILE A 276 -13.74 9.18 2.48
CA ILE A 276 -13.34 7.79 2.28
C ILE A 276 -14.44 6.89 2.86
N ARG A 277 -14.97 5.98 2.06
CA ARG A 277 -15.97 5.00 2.49
C ARG A 277 -15.48 3.59 2.23
N SER A 278 -15.92 2.66 3.06
CA SER A 278 -15.84 1.24 2.76
C SER A 278 -17.20 0.57 2.85
N ARG A 279 -17.43 -0.36 1.91
CA ARG A 279 -18.62 -1.19 1.84
C ARG A 279 -18.21 -2.62 1.49
N ILE A 280 -18.83 -3.62 2.13
CA ILE A 280 -18.66 -5.01 1.72
C ILE A 280 -19.52 -5.29 0.48
N HIS A 281 -18.88 -5.74 -0.59
CA HIS A 281 -19.54 -6.32 -1.75
C HIS A 281 -19.57 -7.86 -1.64
N PRO A 282 -20.71 -8.54 -1.92
CA PRO A 282 -20.86 -9.98 -1.70
C PRO A 282 -19.85 -10.88 -2.41
N ARG A 283 -19.34 -10.46 -3.58
CA ARG A 283 -18.44 -11.27 -4.42
C ARG A 283 -16.95 -10.96 -4.25
N VAL A 284 -16.60 -9.70 -3.97
CA VAL A 284 -15.20 -9.23 -3.98
C VAL A 284 -14.70 -8.81 -2.60
N GLY A 285 -15.58 -8.81 -1.60
CA GLY A 285 -15.28 -8.36 -0.26
C GLY A 285 -15.32 -6.83 -0.14
N PRO A 286 -14.51 -6.24 0.76
CA PRO A 286 -14.52 -4.80 0.97
C PRO A 286 -14.11 -4.05 -0.30
N LEU A 287 -14.82 -2.97 -0.58
CA LEU A 287 -14.48 -1.94 -1.56
C LEU A 287 -14.21 -0.64 -0.83
N ILE A 288 -13.33 0.20 -1.40
CA ILE A 288 -13.10 1.55 -0.91
C ILE A 288 -13.53 2.55 -1.98
N GLU A 289 -14.31 3.53 -1.55
CA GLU A 289 -14.72 4.68 -2.35
C GLU A 289 -14.00 5.91 -1.78
N VAL A 290 -13.29 6.67 -2.63
CA VAL A 290 -12.63 7.92 -2.22
C VAL A 290 -13.04 9.04 -3.15
N GLY A 291 -13.35 10.21 -2.61
CA GLY A 291 -13.80 11.34 -3.42
C GLY A 291 -14.02 12.63 -2.63
N SER A 292 -14.58 13.64 -3.30
CA SER A 292 -14.94 14.92 -2.66
C SER A 292 -16.21 14.79 -1.82
N SER A 293 -16.20 15.35 -0.60
CA SER A 293 -17.41 15.49 0.24
C SER A 293 -18.27 16.71 -0.18
N ASP A 294 -17.66 17.69 -0.86
CA ASP A 294 -18.23 19.03 -1.08
C ASP A 294 -19.18 19.12 -2.30
N GLY A 295 -19.79 18.01 -2.70
CA GLY A 295 -20.84 18.02 -3.73
C GLY A 295 -20.36 18.27 -5.16
N ILE A 296 -19.05 18.13 -5.44
CA ILE A 296 -18.56 18.01 -6.82
C ILE A 296 -19.16 16.74 -7.40
N LEU A 297 -20.25 16.89 -8.15
CA LEU A 297 -21.01 15.79 -8.74
C LEU A 297 -20.07 14.82 -9.49
N ASN A 298 -20.15 13.54 -9.11
CA ASN A 298 -19.38 12.42 -9.67
C ASN A 298 -17.86 12.45 -9.45
N ASP A 299 -17.34 13.12 -8.42
CA ASP A 299 -15.91 13.04 -8.08
C ASP A 299 -15.59 11.92 -7.07
N PHE A 300 -15.84 10.66 -7.46
CA PHE A 300 -15.52 9.48 -6.66
C PHE A 300 -14.79 8.42 -7.48
N SER A 301 -13.86 7.74 -6.83
CA SER A 301 -13.11 6.60 -7.34
C SER A 301 -13.41 5.39 -6.48
N VAL A 302 -13.77 4.27 -7.11
CA VAL A 302 -14.00 2.99 -6.43
C VAL A 302 -12.85 2.04 -6.77
N ALA A 303 -12.29 1.40 -5.75
CA ALA A 303 -11.21 0.44 -5.90
C ALA A 303 -11.33 -0.70 -4.88
N LEU A 304 -10.61 -1.79 -5.15
CA LEU A 304 -10.24 -2.72 -4.08
C LEU A 304 -9.39 -1.98 -3.05
N PRO A 305 -9.39 -2.41 -1.78
CA PRO A 305 -8.59 -1.79 -0.72
C PRO A 305 -7.12 -1.71 -1.15
N PRO A 306 -6.54 -0.50 -1.33
CA PRO A 306 -5.16 -0.35 -1.74
C PRO A 306 -4.22 -0.84 -0.66
N LEU A 307 -3.39 -1.83 -1.00
CA LEU A 307 -2.39 -2.44 -0.12
C LEU A 307 -1.00 -1.83 -0.30
N SER A 308 -0.89 -0.63 -0.88
CA SER A 308 0.38 0.10 -1.01
C SER A 308 0.10 1.59 -1.23
N LEU A 309 1.10 2.44 -0.97
CA LEU A 309 0.99 3.87 -1.23
C LEU A 309 0.72 4.14 -2.72
N PRO A 310 1.35 3.45 -3.69
CA PRO A 310 1.07 3.72 -5.10
C PRO A 310 -0.32 3.26 -5.56
N LEU A 311 -0.86 2.16 -5.00
CA LEU A 311 -2.26 1.79 -5.23
C LEU A 311 -3.21 2.84 -4.63
N ALA A 312 -2.90 3.39 -3.45
CA ALA A 312 -3.69 4.45 -2.84
C ALA A 312 -3.64 5.74 -3.67
N ARG A 313 -2.45 6.12 -4.13
CA ARG A 313 -2.24 7.23 -5.08
C ARG A 313 -3.02 7.01 -6.36
N GLN A 314 -3.02 5.81 -6.93
CA GLN A 314 -3.77 5.49 -8.15
C GLN A 314 -5.28 5.62 -7.94
N ALA A 315 -5.80 5.19 -6.78
CA ALA A 315 -7.20 5.37 -6.44
C ALA A 315 -7.55 6.87 -6.34
N LEU A 316 -6.68 7.66 -5.71
CA LEU A 316 -6.84 9.10 -5.52
C LEU A 316 -6.68 9.93 -6.81
N GLN A 317 -5.72 9.61 -7.68
CA GLN A 317 -5.43 10.32 -8.94
C GLN A 317 -6.63 10.37 -9.91
N ARG A 318 -7.56 9.43 -9.77
CA ARG A 318 -8.82 9.40 -10.53
C ARG A 318 -9.82 10.47 -10.08
N THR A 319 -9.58 11.13 -8.95
CA THR A 319 -10.43 12.18 -8.39
C THR A 319 -9.89 13.58 -8.71
N LYS A 320 -10.79 14.51 -9.00
CA LYS A 320 -10.52 15.93 -9.24
C LYS A 320 -10.08 16.64 -7.96
N VAL A 321 -10.61 16.24 -6.80
CA VAL A 321 -10.19 16.79 -5.50
C VAL A 321 -8.71 16.53 -5.25
N PHE A 322 -8.22 15.33 -5.55
CA PHE A 322 -6.80 15.01 -5.39
C PHE A 322 -5.92 15.80 -6.36
N GLN A 323 -6.35 15.95 -7.62
CA GLN A 323 -5.65 16.79 -8.59
C GLN A 323 -5.61 18.26 -8.14
N SER A 324 -6.66 18.74 -7.47
CA SER A 324 -6.73 20.11 -6.93
C SER A 324 -5.78 20.29 -5.75
N ILE A 325 -5.70 19.31 -4.85
CA ILE A 325 -4.73 19.29 -3.73
C ILE A 325 -3.30 19.29 -4.26
N GLN A 326 -2.98 18.42 -5.24
CA GLN A 326 -1.64 18.35 -5.81
C GLN A 326 -1.22 19.62 -6.55
N ASN A 327 -2.16 20.29 -7.21
CA ASN A 327 -1.91 21.53 -7.95
C ASN A 327 -2.09 22.79 -7.10
N TYR A 328 -2.18 22.66 -5.77
CA TYR A 328 -2.25 23.81 -4.88
C TYR A 328 -1.05 24.75 -5.13
N GLY A 329 -1.34 26.05 -5.27
CA GLY A 329 -0.34 27.07 -5.61
C GLY A 329 0.02 27.20 -7.11
N ARG A 330 -0.41 26.28 -8.00
CA ARG A 330 -0.20 26.40 -9.47
C ARG A 330 -1.29 27.20 -10.19
N SER A 331 -2.49 27.25 -9.63
CA SER A 331 -3.62 27.98 -10.21
C SER A 331 -3.36 29.48 -10.13
N LYS A 332 -3.24 30.18 -11.28
CA LYS A 332 -3.41 31.64 -11.31
C LYS A 332 -4.77 31.95 -10.67
N PRO A 333 -4.90 32.97 -9.79
CA PRO A 333 -6.20 33.42 -9.37
C PRO A 333 -6.95 33.88 -10.63
N GLN A 334 -7.96 33.12 -11.07
CA GLN A 334 -9.02 33.67 -11.90
C GLN A 334 -9.87 34.56 -10.98
N ARG A 335 -9.37 35.76 -10.67
CA ARG A 335 -10.20 36.85 -10.17
C ARG A 335 -10.26 37.91 -11.26
N SER A 336 -11.48 38.24 -11.62
CA SER A 336 -11.91 39.22 -12.61
C SER A 336 -11.03 40.47 -12.66
N ASP A 337 -10.58 40.83 -13.86
CA ASP A 337 -9.80 42.03 -14.24
C ASP A 337 -10.52 43.38 -13.99
N ARG A 338 -11.37 43.51 -12.96
CA ARG A 338 -12.11 44.74 -12.68
C ARG A 338 -11.73 45.49 -11.40
N GLU A 339 -10.88 44.94 -10.55
CA GLU A 339 -10.48 45.61 -9.28
C GLU A 339 -8.96 45.83 -9.12
N LEU A 340 -8.16 45.52 -10.14
CA LEU A 340 -6.70 45.67 -10.11
C LEU A 340 -6.18 46.96 -10.77
N SER A 341 -7.06 47.89 -11.18
CA SER A 341 -6.63 49.18 -11.77
C SER A 341 -6.18 50.22 -10.74
N ASP A 342 -6.43 50.04 -9.44
CA ASP A 342 -6.21 51.11 -8.44
C ASP A 342 -5.02 50.88 -7.50
N LEU A 343 -4.29 49.77 -7.62
CA LEU A 343 -3.08 49.53 -6.83
C LEU A 343 -1.88 49.33 -7.74
N SER A 344 -1.15 50.42 -7.95
CA SER A 344 0.13 50.50 -8.65
C SER A 344 1.26 49.81 -7.84
N ILE A 345 1.13 48.51 -7.61
CA ILE A 345 2.18 47.65 -7.05
C ILE A 345 2.44 46.56 -8.08
N LYS A 346 3.49 46.74 -8.89
CA LYS A 346 4.04 45.65 -9.71
C LYS A 346 4.71 44.66 -8.77
N PRO A 347 4.25 43.40 -8.64
CA PRO A 347 5.00 42.41 -7.89
C PRO A 347 6.29 42.10 -8.66
N THR A 348 7.43 42.26 -7.99
CA THR A 348 8.74 41.80 -8.43
C THR A 348 8.69 40.30 -8.69
N HIS A 349 8.96 39.87 -9.94
CA HIS A 349 8.77 38.50 -10.43
C HIS A 349 9.49 37.37 -9.65
N VAL A 350 10.47 37.71 -8.81
CA VAL A 350 11.31 36.74 -8.10
C VAL A 350 10.64 36.25 -6.80
N GLU A 351 9.89 37.09 -6.08
CA GLU A 351 9.23 36.70 -4.82
C GLU A 351 8.01 35.80 -5.08
N SER A 352 7.34 35.96 -6.23
CA SER A 352 6.21 35.13 -6.62
C SER A 352 6.63 33.68 -6.90
N ALA A 353 7.81 33.46 -7.48
CA ALA A 353 8.29 32.13 -7.85
C ALA A 353 8.59 31.26 -6.62
N THR A 354 9.26 31.83 -5.61
CA THR A 354 9.62 31.12 -4.37
C THR A 354 8.38 30.79 -3.54
N VAL A 355 7.41 31.71 -3.46
CA VAL A 355 6.13 31.50 -2.77
C VAL A 355 5.29 30.41 -3.46
N ILE A 356 5.24 30.42 -4.79
CA ILE A 356 4.55 29.39 -5.59
C ILE A 356 5.20 28.01 -5.40
N GLN A 357 6.54 27.94 -5.40
CA GLN A 357 7.28 26.70 -5.18
C GLN A 357 7.02 26.12 -3.78
N HIS A 358 7.00 26.97 -2.75
CA HIS A 358 6.73 26.54 -1.38
C HIS A 358 5.27 26.06 -1.22
N ALA A 359 4.29 26.80 -1.76
CA ALA A 359 2.88 26.39 -1.75
C ALA A 359 2.66 25.04 -2.47
N HIS A 360 3.35 24.82 -3.59
CA HIS A 360 3.28 23.55 -4.32
C HIS A 360 3.95 22.39 -3.58
N ALA A 361 5.01 22.64 -2.81
CA ALA A 361 5.59 21.63 -1.93
C ALA A 361 4.58 21.19 -0.85
N LEU A 362 3.93 22.15 -0.20
CA LEU A 362 2.89 21.91 0.80
C LEU A 362 1.72 21.07 0.24
N GLY A 363 1.24 21.38 -0.97
CA GLY A 363 0.19 20.59 -1.63
C GLY A 363 0.61 19.13 -1.89
N ARG A 364 1.88 18.88 -2.24
CA ARG A 364 2.41 17.52 -2.40
C ARG A 364 2.52 16.77 -1.09
N ASP A 365 2.91 17.45 -0.01
CA ASP A 365 3.00 16.83 1.32
C ASP A 365 1.61 16.45 1.85
N ALA A 366 0.61 17.33 1.68
CA ALA A 366 -0.78 17.04 2.01
C ALA A 366 -1.33 15.86 1.20
N ALA A 367 -1.03 15.80 -0.10
CA ALA A 367 -1.39 14.65 -0.95
C ALA A 367 -0.75 13.35 -0.46
N ALA A 368 0.53 13.36 -0.08
CA ALA A 368 1.22 12.19 0.47
C ALA A 368 0.64 11.72 1.81
N GLN A 369 0.23 12.66 2.69
CA GLN A 369 -0.48 12.31 3.93
C GLN A 369 -1.84 11.66 3.66
N LEU A 370 -2.57 12.15 2.64
CA LEU A 370 -3.84 11.54 2.23
C LEU A 370 -3.64 10.13 1.65
N GLU A 371 -2.60 9.92 0.82
CA GLU A 371 -2.23 8.59 0.32
C GLU A 371 -1.96 7.60 1.46
N SER A 372 -1.17 8.02 2.46
CA SER A 372 -0.91 7.23 3.66
C SER A 372 -2.18 6.92 4.44
N THR A 373 -3.06 7.91 4.60
CA THR A 373 -4.35 7.76 5.29
C THR A 373 -5.25 6.73 4.58
N VAL A 374 -5.34 6.78 3.26
CA VAL A 374 -6.08 5.79 2.45
C VAL A 374 -5.49 4.38 2.62
N ALA A 375 -4.16 4.24 2.61
CA ALA A 375 -3.50 2.95 2.80
C ALA A 375 -3.71 2.37 4.22
N CYS A 376 -3.62 3.20 5.26
CA CYS A 376 -3.90 2.80 6.65
C CYS A 376 -5.38 2.43 6.85
N PHE A 377 -6.30 3.18 6.24
CA PHE A 377 -7.74 2.87 6.29
C PHE A 377 -8.07 1.57 5.58
N SER A 378 -7.42 1.31 4.44
CA SER A 378 -7.51 0.03 3.73
C SER A 378 -7.09 -1.15 4.61
N ARG A 379 -5.97 -1.02 5.33
CA ARG A 379 -5.51 -2.02 6.30
C ARG A 379 -6.55 -2.27 7.39
N LEU A 380 -7.11 -1.21 7.98
CA LEU A 380 -8.16 -1.29 9.01
C LEU A 380 -9.35 -2.13 8.52
N VAL A 381 -9.89 -1.78 7.35
CA VAL A 381 -11.07 -2.43 6.77
C VAL A 381 -10.83 -3.90 6.44
N ILE A 382 -9.62 -4.24 6.00
CA ILE A 382 -9.25 -5.61 5.64
C ILE A 382 -9.06 -6.50 6.88
N GLU A 383 -8.41 -5.97 7.92
CA GLU A 383 -8.03 -6.77 9.09
C GLU A 383 -9.14 -6.90 10.14
N GLN A 384 -10.11 -5.97 10.14
CA GLN A 384 -11.15 -5.89 11.16
C GLN A 384 -12.52 -6.29 10.63
N PRO A 385 -13.42 -6.85 11.48
CA PRO A 385 -14.75 -7.26 11.08
C PRO A 385 -15.71 -6.05 10.92
N ILE A 386 -15.41 -5.18 9.96
CA ILE A 386 -16.15 -3.94 9.68
C ILE A 386 -17.10 -4.20 8.50
N TYR A 387 -18.39 -3.90 8.67
CA TYR A 387 -19.40 -4.02 7.63
C TYR A 387 -19.39 -2.82 6.68
N SER A 388 -19.40 -1.63 7.26
CA SER A 388 -19.27 -0.38 6.52
C SER A 388 -18.53 0.64 7.36
N SER A 389 -17.82 1.55 6.71
CA SER A 389 -17.17 2.64 7.40
C SER A 389 -17.11 3.87 6.52
N GLU A 390 -17.21 5.04 7.12
CA GLU A 390 -17.21 6.31 6.41
C GLU A 390 -16.38 7.31 7.24
N LEU A 391 -15.30 7.81 6.64
CA LEU A 391 -14.41 8.80 7.21
C LEU A 391 -14.44 10.08 6.38
N GLU A 392 -14.77 11.20 7.03
CA GLU A 392 -14.54 12.52 6.46
C GLU A 392 -13.17 13.02 6.91
N ILE A 393 -12.35 13.40 5.94
CA ILE A 393 -11.00 13.92 6.13
C ILE A 393 -11.00 15.35 5.63
N GLN A 394 -10.53 16.25 6.48
CA GLN A 394 -10.19 17.58 6.04
C GLN A 394 -8.70 17.61 5.68
N VAL A 395 -8.43 17.99 4.43
CA VAL A 395 -7.07 18.14 3.90
C VAL A 395 -6.82 19.62 3.72
N ASP A 396 -5.84 20.15 4.44
CA ASP A 396 -5.30 21.50 4.26
C ASP A 396 -3.83 21.42 3.81
N PRO A 397 -3.18 22.55 3.44
CA PRO A 397 -1.81 22.51 2.92
C PRO A 397 -0.76 21.93 3.87
N ILE A 398 -1.08 21.74 5.15
CA ILE A 398 -0.12 21.32 6.18
C ILE A 398 -0.51 19.95 6.75
N SER A 399 -1.80 19.59 6.71
CA SER A 399 -2.32 18.40 7.37
C SER A 399 -3.51 17.75 6.67
N ALA A 400 -3.59 16.43 6.72
CA ALA A 400 -4.79 15.66 6.44
C ALA A 400 -5.28 15.03 7.74
N VAL A 401 -6.47 15.38 8.22
CA VAL A 401 -7.02 14.93 9.51
C VAL A 401 -8.45 14.43 9.39
N VAL A 402 -8.75 13.32 10.04
CA VAL A 402 -10.09 12.75 10.17
C VAL A 402 -10.92 13.63 11.10
N THR A 403 -11.94 14.28 10.54
CA THR A 403 -12.87 15.16 11.27
C THR A 403 -14.09 14.38 11.75
N ARG A 404 -14.49 13.34 11.01
CA ARG A 404 -15.65 12.50 11.30
C ARG A 404 -15.38 11.05 10.95
N ALA A 405 -15.86 10.14 11.79
CA ALA A 405 -15.79 8.72 11.55
C ALA A 405 -17.10 8.03 11.93
N ARG A 406 -17.57 7.13 11.08
CA ARG A 406 -18.65 6.20 11.35
C ARG A 406 -18.15 4.81 10.99
N ILE A 407 -18.15 3.88 11.94
CA ILE A 407 -17.68 2.50 11.72
C ILE A 407 -18.78 1.57 12.21
N GLU A 408 -19.37 0.83 11.27
CA GLU A 408 -20.36 -0.21 11.53
C GLU A 408 -19.65 -1.56 11.56
N ALA A 409 -19.72 -2.28 12.67
CA ALA A 409 -19.19 -3.63 12.78
C ALA A 409 -20.13 -4.65 12.10
N VAL A 410 -19.58 -5.78 11.67
CA VAL A 410 -20.39 -6.92 11.26
C VAL A 410 -21.16 -7.47 12.47
N ALA A 411 -22.42 -7.84 12.31
CA ALA A 411 -23.24 -8.42 13.37
C ALA A 411 -22.58 -9.65 14.03
N GLY A 412 -22.89 -9.88 15.31
CA GLY A 412 -22.23 -10.90 16.13
C GLY A 412 -22.56 -12.35 15.73
N ASP A 413 -23.69 -12.55 15.06
CA ASP A 413 -24.19 -13.84 14.55
C ASP A 413 -23.46 -14.30 13.26
N VAL A 414 -22.82 -13.39 12.54
CA VAL A 414 -22.07 -13.73 11.31
C VAL A 414 -20.75 -14.43 11.67
N PRO A 415 -20.54 -15.69 11.23
CA PRO A 415 -19.30 -16.42 11.48
C PRO A 415 -18.08 -15.72 10.88
N GLN A 416 -16.94 -15.78 11.56
CA GLN A 416 -15.69 -15.17 11.08
C GLN A 416 -15.29 -15.59 9.65
N SER A 417 -15.63 -16.81 9.24
CA SER A 417 -15.38 -17.33 7.88
C SER A 417 -16.18 -16.63 6.78
N GLN A 418 -17.24 -15.91 7.14
CA GLN A 418 -18.07 -15.08 6.27
C GLN A 418 -17.73 -13.58 6.38
N ILE A 419 -16.91 -13.20 7.35
CA ILE A 419 -16.45 -11.83 7.54
C ILE A 419 -15.32 -11.57 6.55
N SER A 420 -15.62 -10.74 5.55
CA SER A 420 -14.70 -10.16 4.56
C SER A 420 -13.64 -11.12 4.02
N ARG A 421 -14.03 -11.98 3.07
CA ARG A 421 -13.07 -12.53 2.11
C ARG A 421 -12.66 -11.39 1.19
N THR A 422 -11.43 -10.91 1.32
CA THR A 422 -10.87 -9.97 0.34
C THR A 422 -10.61 -10.69 -0.98
N ALA A 423 -10.89 -10.04 -2.11
CA ALA A 423 -10.53 -10.59 -3.42
C ALA A 423 -9.02 -10.80 -3.58
N ILE A 424 -8.22 -9.97 -2.89
CA ILE A 424 -6.75 -10.08 -2.83
C ILE A 424 -6.38 -10.26 -1.36
N ARG A 425 -5.65 -11.34 -1.04
CA ARG A 425 -5.20 -11.56 0.33
C ARG A 425 -4.07 -10.57 0.68
N PRO A 426 -4.16 -9.85 1.81
CA PRO A 426 -3.06 -8.98 2.25
C PRO A 426 -1.82 -9.80 2.64
N PHE A 427 -0.67 -9.14 2.73
CA PHE A 427 0.55 -9.75 3.23
C PHE A 427 0.31 -10.32 4.66
N PRO A 428 0.56 -11.63 4.90
CA PRO A 428 0.19 -12.31 6.13
C PRO A 428 1.20 -12.03 7.25
N THR A 429 1.07 -10.87 7.88
CA THR A 429 1.96 -10.41 8.97
C THR A 429 1.94 -11.32 10.20
N GLU A 430 0.86 -12.05 10.44
CA GLU A 430 0.73 -13.04 11.52
C GLU A 430 1.77 -14.17 11.46
N TYR A 431 2.41 -14.40 10.32
CA TYR A 431 3.47 -15.40 10.16
C TYR A 431 4.88 -14.80 10.29
N CYS A 432 4.98 -13.52 10.65
CA CYS A 432 6.25 -12.87 10.92
C CYS A 432 6.63 -13.04 12.39
N SER A 433 7.80 -13.62 12.67
CA SER A 433 8.31 -13.69 14.04
C SER A 433 9.82 -13.86 14.09
N MET A 434 10.41 -13.40 15.19
CA MET A 434 11.83 -13.56 15.46
C MET A 434 12.09 -14.91 16.14
N TRP A 435 13.23 -15.52 15.81
CA TRP A 435 13.77 -16.68 16.52
C TRP A 435 15.18 -16.33 16.98
N ALA A 436 15.46 -16.55 18.26
CA ALA A 436 16.73 -16.19 18.87
C ALA A 436 17.93 -16.99 18.34
N GLY A 437 17.69 -18.02 17.53
CA GLY A 437 18.69 -18.99 17.10
C GLY A 437 18.72 -20.20 18.02
N ASP A 438 19.75 -21.03 17.88
CA ASP A 438 19.98 -22.20 18.72
C ASP A 438 21.40 -22.22 19.30
N SER A 439 21.60 -23.05 20.33
CA SER A 439 22.91 -23.31 20.93
C SER A 439 23.89 -24.00 19.96
N MET A 440 23.41 -24.42 18.78
CA MET A 440 24.19 -25.10 17.73
C MET A 440 24.80 -24.13 16.73
N GLY A 441 24.67 -22.81 16.96
CA GLY A 441 25.37 -21.77 16.20
C GLY A 441 24.52 -21.04 15.17
N THR A 442 23.21 -21.33 15.05
CA THR A 442 22.34 -20.57 14.16
C THR A 442 22.16 -19.15 14.70
N PRO A 443 22.45 -18.10 13.92
CA PRO A 443 22.24 -16.73 14.37
C PRO A 443 20.74 -16.45 14.57
N PRO A 444 20.39 -15.37 15.30
CA PRO A 444 19.00 -14.92 15.35
C PRO A 444 18.48 -14.65 13.93
N VAL A 445 17.32 -15.22 13.61
CA VAL A 445 16.68 -15.06 12.31
C VAL A 445 15.29 -14.44 12.47
N THR A 446 14.87 -13.70 11.47
CA THR A 446 13.48 -13.27 11.34
C THR A 446 12.81 -14.14 10.30
N PHE A 447 11.72 -14.78 10.67
CA PHE A 447 10.89 -15.47 9.69
C PHE A 447 9.78 -14.55 9.23
N ARG A 448 9.47 -14.64 7.95
CA ARG A 448 8.34 -13.94 7.33
C ARG A 448 8.02 -14.58 5.99
N VAL A 449 6.82 -14.34 5.48
CA VAL A 449 6.48 -14.73 4.11
C VAL A 449 7.30 -13.89 3.12
N VAL A 450 7.67 -14.51 2.01
CA VAL A 450 8.42 -13.91 0.91
C VAL A 450 7.60 -12.81 0.24
N ARG A 451 8.29 -11.80 -0.24
CA ARG A 451 7.75 -10.64 -0.91
C ARG A 451 8.29 -10.56 -2.34
N PRO A 452 7.57 -9.98 -3.30
CA PRO A 452 8.06 -9.69 -4.64
C PRO A 452 9.46 -9.06 -4.66
N GLU A 453 9.76 -8.11 -3.76
CA GLU A 453 11.07 -7.46 -3.67
C GLU A 453 12.22 -8.39 -3.22
N ASP A 454 11.92 -9.57 -2.69
CA ASP A 454 12.93 -10.55 -2.25
C ASP A 454 13.52 -11.35 -3.42
N GLU A 455 13.11 -11.10 -4.67
CA GLU A 455 13.58 -11.84 -5.85
C GLU A 455 15.11 -11.95 -5.89
N ALA A 456 15.81 -10.84 -5.63
CA ALA A 456 17.27 -10.82 -5.59
C ALA A 456 17.86 -11.64 -4.42
N LEU A 457 17.22 -11.64 -3.25
CA LEU A 457 17.62 -12.42 -2.08
C LEU A 457 17.41 -13.92 -2.32
N VAL A 458 16.26 -14.30 -2.87
CA VAL A 458 15.93 -15.68 -3.22
C VAL A 458 16.86 -16.20 -4.30
N ARG A 459 17.18 -15.38 -5.31
CA ARG A 459 18.16 -15.74 -6.34
C ARG A 459 19.54 -16.02 -5.74
N ARG A 460 20.02 -15.16 -4.83
CA ARG A 460 21.29 -15.39 -4.10
C ARG A 460 21.23 -16.65 -3.23
N PHE A 461 20.10 -16.93 -2.59
CA PHE A 461 19.91 -18.15 -1.80
C PHE A 461 20.08 -19.41 -2.66
N PHE A 462 19.40 -19.49 -3.81
CA PHE A 462 19.53 -20.64 -4.70
C PHE A 462 20.95 -20.80 -5.27
N HIS A 463 21.63 -19.70 -5.63
CA HIS A 463 23.03 -19.78 -6.06
C HIS A 463 23.97 -20.37 -4.99
N ARG A 464 23.63 -20.25 -3.70
CA ARG A 464 24.41 -20.85 -2.60
C ARG A 464 24.01 -22.28 -2.28
N LEU A 465 22.84 -22.76 -2.75
CA LEU A 465 22.39 -24.14 -2.54
C LEU A 465 23.12 -25.14 -3.45
N THR A 466 23.56 -24.70 -4.63
CA THR A 466 24.36 -25.49 -5.58
C THR A 466 25.82 -25.03 -5.50
N PRO A 467 26.72 -25.73 -4.78
CA PRO A 467 28.15 -25.47 -4.88
C PRO A 467 28.58 -25.86 -6.30
N VAL A 468 29.12 -24.89 -7.05
CA VAL A 468 29.73 -25.15 -8.35
C VAL A 468 31.04 -25.90 -8.11
N GLU A 469 31.02 -27.24 -8.18
CA GLU A 469 32.22 -28.04 -8.44
C GLU A 469 32.04 -28.81 -9.75
N GLY A 470 32.18 -28.09 -10.86
CA GLY A 470 32.30 -28.66 -12.20
C GLY A 470 33.17 -27.75 -13.06
N LYS A 471 34.32 -28.27 -13.51
CA LYS A 471 35.10 -27.65 -14.58
C LYS A 471 34.17 -27.32 -15.76
N ASP A 472 34.29 -26.12 -16.29
CA ASP A 472 33.55 -25.60 -17.46
C ASP A 472 32.15 -24.99 -17.21
N GLY A 473 31.89 -24.46 -16.02
CA GLY A 473 30.94 -23.33 -15.86
C GLY A 473 29.47 -23.62 -16.19
N VAL A 474 29.04 -24.88 -16.13
CA VAL A 474 27.64 -25.28 -16.21
C VAL A 474 27.17 -25.72 -14.80
N PRO A 475 26.02 -25.24 -14.29
CA PRO A 475 25.54 -25.57 -12.94
C PRO A 475 25.25 -27.08 -12.77
N ASP A 476 25.77 -27.67 -11.70
CA ASP A 476 25.46 -29.05 -11.27
C ASP A 476 24.16 -29.09 -10.46
N ASP A 477 23.20 -29.88 -10.95
CA ASP A 477 21.78 -29.89 -10.63
C ASP A 477 21.44 -31.01 -9.62
N SER A 478 21.53 -30.71 -8.32
CA SER A 478 21.13 -31.61 -7.24
C SER A 478 19.78 -31.25 -6.60
N LEU A 479 18.82 -30.85 -7.43
CA LEU A 479 17.38 -30.86 -7.12
C LEU A 479 16.68 -31.80 -8.11
N ASP A 480 16.33 -33.01 -7.65
CA ASP A 480 15.53 -34.02 -8.37
C ASP A 480 16.12 -34.48 -9.73
N GLY A 481 16.37 -35.79 -9.88
CA GLY A 481 16.93 -36.42 -11.09
C GLY A 481 16.07 -36.36 -12.37
N ARG A 482 15.17 -35.37 -12.47
CA ARG A 482 14.39 -35.01 -13.68
C ARG A 482 14.49 -33.52 -14.04
N GLU A 483 15.15 -32.67 -13.24
CA GLU A 483 15.22 -31.22 -13.51
C GLU A 483 16.50 -30.78 -14.24
N HIS A 484 17.46 -31.70 -14.41
CA HIS A 484 18.81 -31.54 -15.00
C HIS A 484 18.87 -31.02 -16.45
N ASP A 485 17.73 -30.94 -17.14
CA ASP A 485 17.61 -30.56 -18.56
C ASP A 485 16.93 -29.18 -18.77
N ARG A 486 16.72 -28.39 -17.70
CA ARG A 486 15.90 -27.17 -17.80
C ARG A 486 16.73 -25.89 -17.98
N PRO A 487 16.41 -25.03 -18.97
CA PRO A 487 17.15 -23.80 -19.29
C PRO A 487 17.25 -22.79 -18.15
N VAL A 488 18.17 -21.82 -18.26
CA VAL A 488 18.29 -20.64 -17.36
C VAL A 488 16.95 -19.89 -17.21
N GLU A 489 16.10 -19.91 -18.24
CA GLU A 489 14.73 -19.39 -18.19
C GLU A 489 13.87 -20.07 -17.12
N TRP A 490 13.99 -21.39 -16.91
CA TRP A 490 13.21 -22.12 -15.91
C TRP A 490 13.54 -21.66 -14.48
N PHE A 491 14.82 -21.36 -14.22
CA PHE A 491 15.28 -20.86 -12.93
C PHE A 491 14.71 -19.47 -12.63
N LYS A 492 14.72 -18.57 -13.63
CA LYS A 492 14.08 -17.24 -13.52
C LYS A 492 12.59 -17.38 -13.21
N ASP A 493 11.90 -18.24 -13.96
CA ASP A 493 10.47 -18.47 -13.75
C ASP A 493 10.16 -19.07 -12.36
N ARG A 494 11.03 -19.94 -11.84
CA ARG A 494 10.88 -20.53 -10.49
C ARG A 494 11.02 -19.49 -9.39
N VAL A 495 12.01 -18.61 -9.47
CA VAL A 495 12.20 -17.52 -8.49
C VAL A 495 11.02 -16.55 -8.54
N VAL A 496 10.57 -16.18 -9.73
CA VAL A 496 9.39 -15.31 -9.91
C VAL A 496 8.14 -15.95 -9.28
N ARG A 497 7.86 -17.22 -9.54
CA ARG A 497 6.71 -17.96 -8.94
C ARG A 497 6.80 -18.12 -7.42
N LEU A 498 8.00 -18.10 -6.84
CA LEU A 498 8.16 -18.13 -5.38
C LEU A 498 7.87 -16.76 -4.77
N CYS A 499 8.35 -15.68 -5.38
CA CYS A 499 8.26 -14.33 -4.82
C CYS A 499 6.91 -13.64 -5.10
N HIS A 500 6.27 -13.94 -6.23
CA HIS A 500 5.02 -13.30 -6.68
C HIS A 500 3.78 -14.17 -6.40
N GLY A 501 3.73 -14.83 -5.24
CA GLY A 501 2.55 -15.59 -4.80
C GLY A 501 1.40 -14.69 -4.33
N ASP A 502 0.17 -15.14 -4.48
CA ASP A 502 -1.03 -14.40 -4.05
C ASP A 502 -1.38 -14.57 -2.54
N TYR A 503 -0.53 -15.30 -1.79
CA TYR A 503 -0.69 -15.70 -0.39
C TYR A 503 -1.93 -16.54 -0.06
N SER A 504 -2.88 -16.69 -0.98
CA SER A 504 -4.12 -17.44 -0.84
C SER A 504 -4.02 -18.88 -1.35
N THR A 505 -3.14 -19.10 -2.34
CA THR A 505 -2.86 -20.39 -2.96
C THR A 505 -1.53 -20.96 -2.48
N LYS A 506 -0.58 -20.10 -2.13
CA LYS A 506 0.77 -20.51 -1.70
C LYS A 506 1.37 -19.53 -0.71
N LEU A 507 1.94 -20.08 0.36
CA LEU A 507 2.77 -19.37 1.32
C LEU A 507 4.21 -19.85 1.17
N THR A 508 5.15 -18.92 1.00
CA THR A 508 6.58 -19.23 1.01
C THR A 508 7.22 -18.45 2.16
N LEU A 509 7.65 -19.16 3.19
CA LEU A 509 8.30 -18.66 4.38
C LEU A 509 9.81 -18.61 4.15
N ILE A 510 10.44 -17.48 4.47
CA ILE A 510 11.89 -17.34 4.47
C ILE A 510 12.39 -17.08 5.88
N ALA A 511 13.57 -17.59 6.20
CA ALA A 511 14.34 -17.25 7.39
C ALA A 511 15.46 -16.30 6.97
N GLU A 512 15.33 -15.02 7.30
CA GLU A 512 16.35 -14.02 6.97
C GLU A 512 17.20 -13.66 8.19
N ALA A 513 18.49 -13.48 7.94
CA ALA A 513 19.47 -13.02 8.92
C ALA A 513 20.36 -11.96 8.30
N ARG A 514 20.92 -11.07 9.13
CA ARG A 514 22.02 -10.22 8.71
C ARG A 514 23.33 -10.98 8.83
N ASN A 515 24.07 -11.05 7.74
CA ASN A 515 25.42 -11.60 7.75
C ASN A 515 26.31 -10.71 8.61
N ARG A 516 27.08 -11.31 9.53
CA ARG A 516 27.93 -10.61 10.49
C ARG A 516 29.11 -9.91 9.83
N GLU A 517 29.59 -10.42 8.70
CA GLU A 517 30.78 -9.91 8.01
C GLU A 517 30.41 -8.86 6.96
N SER A 518 29.41 -9.15 6.11
CA SER A 518 29.00 -8.24 5.04
C SER A 518 27.97 -7.20 5.49
N GLY A 519 27.30 -7.42 6.62
CA GLY A 519 26.17 -6.60 7.09
C GLY A 519 24.90 -6.72 6.24
N LEU A 520 24.95 -7.47 5.14
CA LEU A 520 23.87 -7.64 4.18
C LEU A 520 22.82 -8.63 4.70
N LEU A 521 21.57 -8.41 4.29
CA LEU A 521 20.48 -9.35 4.50
C LEU A 521 20.65 -10.57 3.60
N GLU A 522 20.48 -11.74 4.19
CA GLU A 522 20.61 -13.04 3.53
C GLU A 522 19.52 -13.99 4.01
N ILE A 523 19.08 -14.88 3.13
CA ILE A 523 18.14 -15.95 3.45
C ILE A 523 18.95 -17.19 3.85
N LEU A 524 18.69 -17.76 5.03
CA LEU A 524 19.34 -18.99 5.52
C LEU A 524 18.50 -20.24 5.24
N GLY A 525 17.18 -20.08 5.14
CA GLY A 525 16.26 -21.17 4.80
C GLY A 525 14.97 -20.68 4.19
N LEU A 526 14.33 -21.54 3.41
CA LEU A 526 13.11 -21.28 2.67
C LEU A 526 12.19 -22.50 2.77
N ALA A 527 10.95 -22.30 3.20
CA ALA A 527 9.91 -23.33 3.17
C ALA A 527 8.70 -22.81 2.40
N HIS A 528 7.95 -23.69 1.76
CA HIS A 528 6.68 -23.33 1.13
C HIS A 528 5.59 -24.32 1.47
N LEU A 529 4.36 -23.81 1.46
CA LEU A 529 3.13 -24.51 1.75
C LEU A 529 2.10 -24.09 0.70
N ASN A 530 1.60 -25.05 -0.07
CA ASN A 530 0.48 -24.80 -0.98
C ASN A 530 -0.83 -24.91 -0.19
N LEU A 531 -1.79 -24.03 -0.44
CA LEU A 531 -3.06 -23.94 0.28
C LEU A 531 -4.25 -24.42 -0.57
N ASP A 532 -4.09 -24.44 -1.89
CA ASP A 532 -5.12 -24.73 -2.89
C ASP A 532 -5.34 -26.23 -3.14
N GLY A 533 -4.60 -27.11 -2.49
CA GLY A 533 -4.66 -28.57 -2.69
C GLY A 533 -4.33 -29.03 -4.11
N THR A 534 -4.11 -28.11 -5.04
CA THR A 534 -3.60 -28.39 -6.38
C THR A 534 -2.10 -28.52 -6.32
N SER A 535 -1.64 -29.76 -6.43
CA SER A 535 -0.23 -30.04 -6.71
C SER A 535 0.22 -29.25 -7.94
N SER A 536 1.41 -28.65 -7.87
CA SER A 536 2.12 -28.04 -9.01
C SER A 536 2.62 -29.08 -10.03
N ALA A 537 2.17 -30.33 -9.95
CA ALA A 537 2.44 -31.37 -10.94
C ALA A 537 1.69 -31.10 -12.26
N PRO A 538 2.28 -31.45 -13.41
CA PRO A 538 1.64 -31.32 -14.72
C PRO A 538 0.30 -32.07 -14.77
N PRO A 539 -0.67 -31.62 -15.61
CA PRO A 539 -2.02 -32.19 -15.66
C PRO A 539 -2.07 -33.71 -15.87
N SER A 540 -1.04 -34.29 -16.48
CA SER A 540 -0.88 -35.72 -16.77
C SER A 540 -0.66 -36.60 -15.54
N GLU A 541 -0.22 -36.04 -14.40
CA GLU A 541 0.03 -36.79 -13.16
C GLU A 541 -1.06 -36.57 -12.09
N ARG A 542 -2.18 -35.93 -12.46
CA ARG A 542 -3.33 -35.71 -11.57
C ARG A 542 -4.12 -37.01 -11.37
N GLN A 543 -3.66 -37.87 -10.46
CA GLN A 543 -4.57 -38.79 -9.79
C GLN A 543 -5.52 -38.00 -8.87
N SER A 544 -6.74 -38.49 -8.69
CA SER A 544 -7.84 -37.79 -8.03
C SER A 544 -7.54 -37.52 -6.55
N TRP A 545 -7.07 -36.31 -6.23
CA TRP A 545 -6.91 -35.85 -4.85
C TRP A 545 -8.01 -34.83 -4.54
N THR A 546 -8.83 -35.11 -3.52
CA THR A 546 -9.89 -34.23 -3.02
C THR A 546 -9.30 -32.98 -2.34
N ALA A 547 -10.06 -31.88 -2.33
CA ALA A 547 -9.71 -30.52 -1.91
C ALA A 547 -9.24 -30.29 -0.44
N ALA A 548 -8.72 -31.30 0.25
CA ALA A 548 -8.34 -31.27 1.67
C ALA A 548 -6.88 -31.67 1.96
N GLU A 549 -6.04 -31.82 0.93
CA GLU A 549 -4.65 -32.25 1.08
C GLU A 549 -3.69 -31.21 0.49
N SER A 550 -2.71 -30.74 1.27
CA SER A 550 -1.74 -29.74 0.82
C SER A 550 -0.31 -30.27 0.75
N ASN A 551 0.42 -29.81 -0.26
CA ASN A 551 1.83 -30.11 -0.42
C ASN A 551 2.71 -29.04 0.25
N PHE A 552 3.74 -29.46 0.97
CA PHE A 552 4.78 -28.57 1.50
C PHE A 552 6.17 -28.95 0.97
N GLY A 553 7.09 -28.00 0.96
CA GLY A 553 8.50 -28.26 0.67
C GLY A 553 9.41 -27.38 1.50
N VAL A 554 10.54 -27.92 1.94
CA VAL A 554 11.52 -27.23 2.78
C VAL A 554 12.89 -27.31 2.15
N LEU A 555 13.55 -26.15 2.02
CA LEU A 555 14.91 -25.97 1.52
C LEU A 555 15.71 -25.20 2.57
N VAL A 556 16.87 -25.71 2.97
CA VAL A 556 17.79 -25.04 3.91
C VAL A 556 19.20 -25.17 3.36
N LEU A 557 20.01 -24.10 3.46
CA LEU A 557 21.40 -24.13 3.00
C LEU A 557 22.19 -25.23 3.71
N GLU A 558 22.90 -26.07 2.95
CA GLU A 558 23.66 -27.21 3.49
C GLU A 558 24.84 -26.79 4.38
N HIS A 559 25.38 -25.59 4.18
CA HIS A 559 26.50 -25.06 4.97
C HIS A 559 26.12 -24.69 6.41
N ASP A 560 24.82 -24.55 6.72
CA ASP A 560 24.33 -24.46 8.10
C ASP A 560 23.88 -25.85 8.56
N LYS A 561 24.85 -26.60 9.11
CA LYS A 561 24.66 -27.96 9.67
C LYS A 561 23.74 -28.00 10.91
N SER A 562 23.07 -26.92 11.28
CA SER A 562 22.20 -26.89 12.46
C SER A 562 20.84 -27.54 12.15
N PRO A 563 20.49 -28.66 12.83
CA PRO A 563 19.16 -29.26 12.68
C PRO A 563 18.05 -28.32 13.18
N GLY A 564 18.37 -27.35 14.04
CA GLY A 564 17.40 -26.45 14.66
C GLY A 564 16.63 -25.59 13.66
N LEU A 565 17.29 -24.98 12.67
CA LEU A 565 16.60 -24.13 11.69
C LEU A 565 15.60 -24.92 10.83
N ARG A 566 15.97 -26.14 10.40
CA ARG A 566 15.07 -27.04 9.64
C ARG A 566 13.85 -27.44 10.47
N ILE A 567 14.07 -27.85 11.72
CA ILE A 567 13.00 -28.21 12.66
C ILE A 567 12.07 -27.02 12.85
N GLU A 568 12.63 -25.83 13.05
CA GLU A 568 11.87 -24.60 13.30
C GLU A 568 11.07 -24.15 12.06
N LEU A 569 11.64 -24.24 10.86
CA LEU A 569 10.90 -24.03 9.60
C LEU A 569 9.71 -24.97 9.48
N LEU A 570 9.91 -26.27 9.73
CA LEU A 570 8.82 -27.25 9.68
C LEU A 570 7.76 -27.00 10.76
N ARG A 571 8.17 -26.61 11.98
CA ARG A 571 7.23 -26.21 13.04
C ARG A 571 6.37 -25.02 12.63
N ARG A 572 6.95 -24.05 11.93
CA ARG A 572 6.22 -22.88 11.41
C ARG A 572 5.28 -23.23 10.26
N ILE A 573 5.68 -24.14 9.37
CA ILE A 573 4.77 -24.72 8.36
C ILE A 573 3.61 -25.44 9.06
N LEU A 574 3.93 -26.20 10.11
CA LEU A 574 3.04 -26.70 11.18
C LEU A 574 1.93 -25.72 11.55
N PHE A 575 2.40 -24.62 12.13
CA PHE A 575 1.59 -23.55 12.65
C PHE A 575 0.75 -22.89 11.56
N MET A 576 1.34 -22.55 10.41
CA MET A 576 0.64 -21.96 9.27
C MET A 576 -0.45 -22.89 8.75
N ALA A 577 -0.16 -24.19 8.56
CA ALA A 577 -1.16 -25.14 8.09
C ALA A 577 -2.37 -25.25 9.04
N ARG A 578 -2.14 -25.21 10.36
CA ARG A 578 -3.21 -25.17 11.36
C ARG A 578 -4.00 -23.86 11.30
N ALA A 579 -3.32 -22.73 11.18
CA ALA A 579 -3.95 -21.40 11.10
C ALA A 579 -4.81 -21.24 9.83
N GLU A 580 -4.38 -21.81 8.71
CA GLU A 580 -5.13 -21.87 7.44
C GLU A 580 -6.26 -22.93 7.45
N GLY A 581 -6.37 -23.72 8.53
CA GLY A 581 -7.42 -24.73 8.65
C GLY A 581 -7.24 -25.98 7.78
N LEU A 582 -6.03 -26.21 7.25
CA LEU A 582 -5.69 -27.44 6.53
C LEU A 582 -5.81 -28.63 7.49
N GLN A 583 -6.24 -29.79 7.01
CA GLN A 583 -6.41 -31.01 7.83
C GLN A 583 -5.17 -31.92 7.80
N TYR A 584 -4.50 -31.95 6.66
CA TYR A 584 -3.31 -32.75 6.43
C TYR A 584 -2.30 -31.93 5.64
N ILE A 585 -1.03 -32.16 5.93
CA ILE A 585 0.07 -31.74 5.06
C ILE A 585 0.84 -32.98 4.61
N GLN A 586 1.27 -33.00 3.36
CA GLN A 586 2.03 -34.10 2.79
C GLN A 586 3.12 -33.61 1.84
N THR A 587 4.09 -34.47 1.55
CA THR A 587 5.10 -34.24 0.52
C THR A 587 5.77 -35.55 0.15
N THR A 588 6.48 -35.56 -0.98
CA THR A 588 7.33 -36.69 -1.37
C THR A 588 8.79 -36.26 -1.24
N ILE A 589 9.57 -37.01 -0.46
CA ILE A 589 10.98 -36.72 -0.20
C ILE A 589 11.83 -37.77 -0.91
N HIS A 590 12.88 -37.37 -1.62
CA HIS A 590 13.80 -38.33 -2.22
C HIS A 590 14.46 -39.20 -1.14
N GLU A 591 14.54 -40.51 -1.34
CA GLU A 591 15.02 -41.49 -0.34
C GLU A 591 16.43 -41.18 0.20
N LYS A 592 17.29 -40.59 -0.63
CA LYS A 592 18.64 -40.13 -0.26
C LYS A 592 18.65 -38.98 0.75
N ASN A 593 17.57 -38.22 0.90
CA ASN A 593 17.50 -37.09 1.85
C ASN A 593 17.17 -37.57 3.27
N SER A 594 18.09 -38.35 3.84
CA SER A 594 17.96 -38.96 5.17
C SER A 594 17.79 -37.92 6.30
N ILE A 595 18.34 -36.72 6.11
CA ILE A 595 18.27 -35.61 7.07
C ILE A 595 16.83 -35.08 7.17
N LEU A 596 16.18 -34.79 6.04
CA LEU A 596 14.80 -34.31 6.06
C LEU A 596 13.85 -35.40 6.57
N LEU A 597 14.05 -36.65 6.14
CA LEU A 597 13.27 -37.80 6.65
C LEU A 597 13.39 -37.94 8.16
N ARG A 598 14.60 -37.82 8.73
CA ARG A 598 14.81 -37.85 10.19
C ARG A 598 14.10 -36.69 10.89
N THR A 599 14.13 -35.51 10.29
CA THR A 599 13.46 -34.32 10.83
C THR A 599 11.94 -34.49 10.84
N CYS A 600 11.36 -35.07 9.78
CA CYS A 600 9.94 -35.43 9.72
C CYS A 600 9.58 -36.48 10.79
N ARG A 601 10.40 -37.52 11.00
CA ARG A 601 10.16 -38.49 12.09
C ARG A 601 10.12 -37.82 13.46
N LEU A 602 11.06 -36.90 13.73
CA LEU A 602 11.12 -36.17 15.01
C LEU A 602 9.88 -35.30 15.28
N LEU A 603 9.24 -34.79 14.22
CA LEU A 603 8.03 -33.98 14.33
C LEU A 603 6.73 -34.79 14.30
N GLY A 604 6.83 -36.12 14.18
CA GLY A 604 5.67 -37.03 14.21
C GLY A 604 4.95 -37.18 12.88
N PHE A 605 5.65 -37.02 11.75
CA PHE A 605 5.08 -37.36 10.45
C PHE A 605 5.06 -38.88 10.23
N ASP A 606 3.99 -39.35 9.61
CA ASP A 606 3.87 -40.71 9.08
C ASP A 606 4.70 -40.82 7.80
N ILE A 607 5.60 -41.80 7.76
CA ILE A 607 6.53 -42.04 6.64
C ILE A 607 6.19 -43.38 6.01
N ALA A 608 5.76 -43.36 4.75
CA ALA A 608 5.41 -44.56 4.00
C ALA A 608 6.65 -45.22 3.37
N GLU A 609 6.46 -46.40 2.77
CA GLU A 609 7.51 -47.07 1.99
C GLU A 609 7.87 -46.27 0.72
N PRO A 610 9.13 -46.30 0.27
CA PRO A 610 9.56 -45.60 -0.93
C PRO A 610 8.92 -46.19 -2.19
N GLU A 611 8.39 -45.31 -3.05
CA GLU A 611 7.89 -45.64 -4.39
C GLU A 611 8.69 -44.81 -5.41
N ASN A 612 9.35 -45.46 -6.38
CA ASN A 612 10.22 -44.81 -7.37
C ASN A 612 11.27 -43.85 -6.76
N SER A 613 12.01 -44.32 -5.74
CA SER A 613 13.00 -43.53 -4.98
C SER A 613 12.46 -42.30 -4.25
N ARG A 614 11.14 -42.17 -4.11
CA ARG A 614 10.47 -41.11 -3.35
C ARG A 614 9.72 -41.72 -2.18
N VAL A 615 9.89 -41.13 -1.01
CA VAL A 615 9.25 -41.51 0.25
C VAL A 615 8.09 -40.55 0.50
N PRO A 616 6.83 -41.01 0.44
CA PRO A 616 5.68 -40.19 0.84
C PRO A 616 5.70 -39.95 2.35
N VAL A 617 5.49 -38.69 2.74
CA VAL A 617 5.46 -38.26 4.15
C VAL A 617 4.20 -37.43 4.39
N ARG A 618 3.45 -37.75 5.45
CA ARG A 618 2.16 -37.12 5.77
C ARG A 618 2.04 -36.81 7.26
N MET A 619 1.35 -35.74 7.61
CA MET A 619 0.98 -35.44 9.00
C MET A 619 -0.39 -34.80 9.09
N MET A 620 -1.16 -35.21 10.09
CA MET A 620 -2.42 -34.56 10.45
C MET A 620 -2.14 -33.28 11.24
N THR A 621 -2.72 -32.16 10.82
CA THR A 621 -2.49 -30.85 11.45
C THR A 621 -3.32 -30.68 12.72
N ARG A 622 -4.50 -31.32 12.82
CA ARG A 622 -5.39 -31.31 13.99
C ARG A 622 -4.98 -32.39 14.98
N SER A 623 -4.30 -32.01 16.08
CA SER A 623 -4.40 -32.78 17.32
C SER A 623 -5.66 -32.34 18.07
N SER A 624 -6.26 -33.25 18.82
CA SER A 624 -7.43 -33.02 19.66
C SER A 624 -7.25 -31.82 20.61
N ARG A 625 -7.98 -30.74 20.36
CA ARG A 625 -8.65 -29.84 21.31
C ARG A 625 -7.92 -29.19 22.52
N THR A 626 -6.60 -29.30 22.74
CA THR A 626 -6.00 -28.74 23.98
C THR A 626 -4.85 -27.73 23.88
N ASP A 627 -4.16 -27.54 22.75
CA ASP A 627 -2.90 -26.75 22.77
C ASP A 627 -2.94 -25.39 22.05
N ALA A 628 -4.12 -24.75 21.92
CA ALA A 628 -4.25 -23.50 21.15
C ALA A 628 -3.74 -22.22 21.87
N TYR A 629 -3.12 -22.32 23.05
CA TYR A 629 -2.70 -21.15 23.84
C TYR A 629 -1.25 -21.15 24.34
N SER A 630 -0.40 -22.08 23.90
CA SER A 630 1.02 -22.06 24.26
C SER A 630 1.91 -22.25 23.06
N LEU A 631 2.20 -21.14 22.36
CA LEU A 631 3.43 -20.91 21.59
C LEU A 631 3.55 -19.43 21.23
#